data_AF-A0A811MWX1-F1
#
_entry.id   AF-A0A811MWX1-F1
#
_cell.length_a   1.000
_cell.length_b   1.000
_cell.length_c   1.000
_cell.angle_alpha   90.00
_cell.angle_beta   90.00
_cell.angle_gamma   90.00
#
_symmetry.space_group_name_H-M   'P 1'
#
loop_
_entity.id
_entity.type
_entity.pdbx_description
1 polymer ?
#
loop_
_entity_poly.entity_id
_entity_poly.type
_entity_poly.pdbx_seq_one_letter_code
_entity_poly.pdbx_strand_id
1 'polypeptide(L)'
;MAAETAKTVPPWFASRLTGIKENAKFQKKEKKTTDDDKDGGEQQSQMPGLKLLVEEAKRDHGVKYVYVWHAMAGYWGGVKPAAEGMEHYESALAYPVQSPGVMGNQLDIVMDSLSVLGLGLVHPRRELSFYDELHSYLASCGMDGVKVDAQNIIETLRRFGHNDASSAHQRIPPLLRGLDGAQLPATTDASPACATTPTCSTT
;
A
#
# COMPACT_ATOMS: atom_id res chain seq x y z
N MET A 1 6.05 35.18 19.44
CA MET A 1 4.84 34.54 18.87
C MET A 1 5.18 33.23 18.15
N ALA A 2 5.93 32.30 18.79
CA ALA A 2 6.40 31.07 18.13
C ALA A 2 6.08 29.78 18.92
N ALA A 3 5.28 29.88 20.00
CA ALA A 3 5.04 28.78 20.93
C ALA A 3 3.62 28.20 20.85
N GLU A 4 2.75 28.69 19.96
CA GLU A 4 1.32 28.35 19.97
C GLU A 4 0.88 27.40 18.84
N THR A 5 1.74 27.11 17.86
CA THR A 5 1.43 26.21 16.73
C THR A 5 1.72 24.73 16.98
N ALA A 6 2.34 24.37 18.12
CA ALA A 6 2.74 22.99 18.40
C ALA A 6 1.61 22.07 18.91
N LYS A 7 0.36 22.54 19.02
CA LYS A 7 -0.69 21.83 19.77
C LYS A 7 -1.68 20.97 18.98
N THR A 8 -1.66 20.90 17.65
CA THR A 8 -2.68 20.11 16.92
C THR A 8 -2.21 19.48 15.62
N VAL A 9 -0.96 19.02 15.50
CA VAL A 9 -0.59 18.13 14.37
C VAL A 9 -0.98 16.69 14.71
N PRO A 10 -1.90 16.07 13.96
CA PRO A 10 -2.34 14.72 14.30
C PRO A 10 -1.24 13.69 14.04
N PRO A 11 -0.92 12.80 15.00
CA PRO A 11 0.21 11.88 14.87
C PRO A 11 -0.09 10.68 13.97
N TRP A 12 -1.36 10.42 13.65
CA TRP A 12 -1.79 9.21 12.94
C TRP A 12 -1.17 9.09 11.55
N PHE A 13 -0.94 10.21 10.86
CA PHE A 13 -0.26 10.23 9.56
C PHE A 13 1.25 9.94 9.64
N ALA A 14 1.89 10.13 10.81
CA ALA A 14 3.29 9.77 11.02
C ALA A 14 3.48 8.32 11.50
N SER A 15 2.42 7.49 11.45
CA SER A 15 2.55 6.05 11.68
C SER A 15 3.46 5.44 10.61
N ARG A 16 4.34 4.52 11.01
CA ARG A 16 5.38 3.96 10.14
C ARG A 16 5.22 2.46 9.96
N LEU A 17 5.66 1.96 8.82
CA LEU A 17 5.75 0.54 8.54
C LEU A 17 6.80 -0.10 9.45
N THR A 18 6.43 -1.17 10.15
CA THR A 18 7.29 -1.90 11.10
C THR A 18 7.58 -3.34 10.70
N GLY A 19 7.05 -3.80 9.57
CA GLY A 19 7.34 -5.10 9.01
C GLY A 19 6.77 -5.23 7.60
N ILE A 20 7.33 -6.13 6.80
CA ILE A 20 6.83 -6.44 5.45
C ILE A 20 5.56 -7.31 5.50
N LYS A 21 5.51 -8.21 6.48
CA LYS A 21 4.42 -9.18 6.63
C LYS A 21 3.15 -8.53 7.20
N GLU A 22 2.06 -9.27 7.11
CA GLU A 22 0.77 -8.85 7.64
C GLU A 22 0.83 -8.63 9.17
N ASN A 23 0.01 -7.71 9.68
CA ASN A 23 -0.03 -7.44 11.11
C ASN A 23 -0.66 -8.61 11.89
N ALA A 24 -0.51 -8.59 13.21
CA ALA A 24 -1.01 -9.64 14.11
C ALA A 24 -2.53 -9.93 14.01
N LYS A 25 -3.34 -9.05 13.40
CA LYS A 25 -4.78 -9.31 13.17
C LYS A 25 -5.00 -10.32 12.05
N PHE A 26 -4.09 -10.37 11.09
CA PHE A 26 -4.14 -11.29 9.96
C PHE A 26 -3.21 -12.49 10.15
N GLN A 27 -2.29 -12.46 11.11
CA GLN A 27 -1.50 -13.64 11.45
C GLN A 27 -2.35 -14.65 12.23
N LYS A 28 -2.41 -15.89 11.75
CA LYS A 28 -3.10 -16.98 12.46
C LYS A 28 -2.36 -17.22 13.79
N LYS A 29 -3.07 -17.22 14.92
CA LYS A 29 -2.49 -17.70 16.18
C LYS A 29 -2.20 -19.18 16.01
N GLU A 30 -0.93 -19.57 16.12
CA GLU A 30 -0.57 -20.99 16.18
C GLU A 30 -1.38 -21.62 17.33
N LYS A 31 -2.29 -22.53 17.00
CA LYS A 31 -2.82 -23.45 18.01
C LYS A 31 -1.62 -24.29 18.43
N LYS A 32 -1.15 -24.13 19.67
CA LYS A 32 -0.33 -25.13 20.34
C LYS A 32 -1.04 -26.47 20.15
N THR A 33 -0.49 -27.32 19.31
CA THR A 33 -0.89 -28.73 19.21
C THR A 33 -0.62 -29.34 20.58
N THR A 34 -1.69 -29.62 21.32
CA THR A 34 -1.66 -30.64 22.37
C THR A 34 -1.46 -31.99 21.70
N ASP A 35 -0.58 -32.80 22.27
CA ASP A 35 0.11 -33.96 21.66
C ASP A 35 -0.76 -35.17 21.23
N ASP A 36 -2.07 -35.02 21.01
CA ASP A 36 -3.01 -36.16 20.95
C ASP A 36 -3.67 -36.50 19.59
N ASP A 37 -3.31 -35.85 18.47
CA ASP A 37 -3.88 -36.23 17.16
C ASP A 37 -2.79 -36.63 16.14
N LYS A 38 -2.47 -37.93 16.13
CA LYS A 38 -1.83 -38.62 15.01
C LYS A 38 -2.91 -39.16 14.07
N ASP A 39 -3.30 -38.41 13.05
CA ASP A 39 -3.73 -39.00 11.78
C ASP A 39 -3.56 -38.04 10.59
N GLY A 40 -3.28 -38.62 9.43
CA GLY A 40 -2.66 -38.01 8.25
C GLY A 40 -3.27 -36.70 7.73
N GLY A 41 -2.44 -35.65 7.71
CA GLY A 41 -2.77 -34.35 7.12
C GLY A 41 -1.57 -33.38 7.08
N GLU A 42 -0.37 -33.89 6.78
CA GLU A 42 0.86 -33.09 6.67
C GLU A 42 0.82 -32.20 5.42
N GLN A 43 0.30 -30.97 5.55
CA GLN A 43 0.66 -29.79 4.73
C GLN A 43 -0.03 -28.45 5.10
N GLN A 44 -0.83 -28.37 6.19
CA GLN A 44 -1.37 -27.09 6.66
C GLN A 44 -0.36 -26.23 7.46
N SER A 45 0.94 -26.41 7.20
CA SER A 45 1.98 -25.59 7.80
C SER A 45 1.96 -24.19 7.17
N GLN A 46 1.63 -23.19 7.99
CA GLN A 46 2.21 -21.85 7.90
C GLN A 46 1.81 -20.98 6.69
N MET A 47 0.59 -21.11 6.16
CA MET A 47 0.11 -20.16 5.15
C MET A 47 -0.16 -18.78 5.79
N PRO A 48 0.32 -17.65 5.21
CA PRO A 48 0.01 -16.30 5.69
C PRO A 48 -1.50 -16.08 5.76
N GLY A 49 -2.00 -15.42 6.80
CA GLY A 49 -3.46 -15.28 6.92
C GLY A 49 -4.05 -14.25 5.95
N LEU A 50 -3.22 -13.32 5.45
CA LEU A 50 -3.61 -12.47 4.32
C LEU A 50 -3.88 -13.31 3.05
N LYS A 51 -3.08 -14.35 2.80
CA LYS A 51 -3.28 -15.24 1.67
C LYS A 51 -4.61 -15.99 1.78
N LEU A 52 -4.92 -16.52 2.96
CA LEU A 52 -6.19 -17.20 3.23
C LEU A 52 -7.39 -16.28 2.93
N LEU A 53 -7.31 -15.02 3.37
CA LEU A 53 -8.36 -14.03 3.09
C LEU A 53 -8.55 -13.78 1.59
N VAL A 54 -7.45 -13.64 0.84
CA VAL A 54 -7.51 -13.44 -0.61
C VAL A 54 -8.10 -14.65 -1.31
N GLU A 55 -7.66 -15.86 -0.94
CA GLU A 55 -8.18 -17.10 -1.51
C GLU A 55 -9.67 -17.28 -1.21
N GLU A 56 -10.10 -17.00 0.02
CA GLU A 56 -11.51 -17.02 0.43
C GLU A 56 -12.34 -16.00 -0.37
N ALA A 57 -11.86 -14.75 -0.48
CA ALA A 57 -12.55 -13.72 -1.26
C ALA A 57 -12.72 -14.11 -2.74
N LYS A 58 -11.68 -14.68 -3.35
CA LYS A 58 -11.73 -15.12 -4.75
C LYS A 58 -12.65 -16.33 -4.94
N ARG A 59 -12.55 -17.32 -4.04
CA ARG A 59 -13.30 -18.59 -4.12
C ARG A 59 -14.78 -18.42 -3.76
N ASP A 60 -15.06 -17.78 -2.63
CA ASP A 60 -16.38 -17.81 -2.00
C ASP A 60 -17.23 -16.59 -2.38
N HIS A 61 -16.59 -15.50 -2.82
CA HIS A 61 -17.26 -14.26 -3.23
C HIS A 61 -17.06 -13.90 -4.71
N GLY A 62 -16.37 -14.74 -5.49
CA GLY A 62 -16.17 -14.52 -6.93
C GLY A 62 -15.37 -13.27 -7.28
N VAL A 63 -14.58 -12.76 -6.32
CA VAL A 63 -13.70 -11.60 -6.55
C VAL A 63 -12.65 -11.98 -7.59
N LYS A 64 -12.57 -11.22 -8.69
CA LYS A 64 -11.62 -11.52 -9.78
C LYS A 64 -10.22 -10.98 -9.51
N TYR A 65 -10.15 -9.77 -8.95
CA TYR A 65 -8.89 -9.07 -8.73
C TYR A 65 -8.87 -8.44 -7.35
N VAL A 66 -7.74 -8.56 -6.66
CA VAL A 66 -7.48 -7.95 -5.36
C VAL A 66 -6.24 -7.07 -5.49
N TYR A 67 -6.41 -5.79 -5.14
CA TYR A 67 -5.34 -4.79 -5.14
C TYR A 67 -5.08 -4.32 -3.72
N VAL A 68 -3.82 -4.00 -3.42
CA VAL A 68 -3.42 -3.44 -2.13
C VAL A 68 -2.87 -2.02 -2.30
N TRP A 69 -3.20 -1.14 -1.36
CA TRP A 69 -2.67 0.22 -1.33
C TRP A 69 -1.44 0.31 -0.45
N HIS A 70 -0.43 1.08 -0.89
CA HIS A 70 0.64 1.57 -0.02
C HIS A 70 1.08 2.97 -0.45
N ALA A 71 1.64 3.74 0.48
CA ALA A 71 2.28 5.01 0.14
C ALA A 71 3.63 4.75 -0.55
N MET A 72 4.14 5.72 -1.31
CA MET A 72 5.44 5.64 -1.97
C MET A 72 6.54 5.32 -0.97
N ALA A 73 6.58 6.00 0.17
CA ALA A 73 7.54 5.71 1.25
C ALA A 73 7.28 4.41 2.04
N GLY A 74 6.36 3.55 1.59
CA GLY A 74 5.94 2.29 2.23
C GLY A 74 4.64 2.43 3.03
N TYR A 75 4.54 3.44 3.89
CA TYR A 75 3.30 3.81 4.59
C TYR A 75 3.25 5.33 4.78
N TRP A 76 2.17 5.88 5.36
CA TRP A 76 2.00 7.34 5.50
C TRP A 76 3.22 8.05 6.11
N GLY A 77 3.75 7.53 7.23
CA GLY A 77 4.96 8.03 7.87
C GLY A 77 6.26 7.37 7.40
N GLY A 78 6.19 6.55 6.35
CA GLY A 78 7.31 5.81 5.79
C GLY A 78 7.67 4.54 6.56
N VAL A 79 8.93 4.09 6.46
CA VAL A 79 9.48 2.92 7.16
C VAL A 79 10.10 3.33 8.49
N LYS A 80 9.82 2.60 9.57
CA LYS A 80 10.35 2.89 10.90
C LYS A 80 11.87 2.67 10.94
N PRO A 81 12.68 3.69 11.30
CA PRO A 81 14.11 3.52 11.54
C PRO A 81 14.39 2.49 12.62
N ALA A 82 15.37 1.62 12.39
CA ALA A 82 15.80 0.58 13.32
C ALA A 82 14.64 -0.30 13.86
N ALA A 83 13.64 -0.55 13.01
CA ALA A 83 12.63 -1.56 13.32
C ALA A 83 13.24 -2.97 13.21
N GLU A 84 12.87 -3.83 14.15
CA GLU A 84 13.33 -5.22 14.21
C GLU A 84 12.98 -5.97 12.92
N GLY A 85 14.00 -6.55 12.27
CA GLY A 85 13.86 -7.27 11.00
C GLY A 85 13.72 -6.36 9.77
N MET A 86 13.94 -5.05 9.92
CA MET A 86 13.93 -4.05 8.85
C MET A 86 15.19 -3.18 8.84
N GLU A 87 16.18 -3.50 9.68
CA GLU A 87 17.40 -2.72 9.84
C GLU A 87 18.23 -2.65 8.55
N HIS A 88 18.16 -3.69 7.71
CA HIS A 88 18.87 -3.78 6.43
C HIS A 88 18.40 -2.77 5.38
N TYR A 89 17.24 -2.15 5.58
CA TYR A 89 16.77 -1.06 4.72
C TYR A 89 17.39 0.30 5.08
N GLU A 90 18.10 0.38 6.21
CA GLU A 90 18.86 1.57 6.62
C GLU A 90 18.00 2.86 6.60
N SER A 91 16.75 2.76 7.07
CA SER A 91 15.79 3.86 6.96
C SER A 91 16.12 5.02 7.91
N ALA A 92 15.94 6.24 7.42
CA ALA A 92 16.26 7.47 8.14
C ALA A 92 15.11 8.48 8.07
N LEU A 93 14.99 9.34 9.09
CA LEU A 93 13.99 10.40 9.08
C LEU A 93 14.43 11.54 8.17
N ALA A 94 13.49 11.98 7.33
CA ALA A 94 13.56 13.23 6.61
C ALA A 94 12.33 14.08 6.88
N TYR A 95 12.46 15.37 6.68
CA TYR A 95 11.42 16.33 7.01
C TYR A 95 10.98 17.05 5.73
N PRO A 96 9.83 16.66 5.17
CA PRO A 96 9.22 17.34 4.02
C PRO A 96 9.09 18.84 4.23
N VAL A 97 9.38 19.62 3.19
CA VAL A 97 9.19 21.09 3.18
C VAL A 97 8.27 21.47 2.04
N GLN A 98 7.07 21.93 2.38
CA GLN A 98 6.11 22.41 1.39
C GLN A 98 6.57 23.72 0.74
N SER A 99 6.19 23.94 -0.53
CA SER A 99 6.44 25.21 -1.21
C SER A 99 5.41 26.26 -0.77
N PRO A 100 5.75 27.56 -0.82
CA PRO A 100 4.79 28.62 -0.52
C PRO A 100 3.52 28.55 -1.39
N GLY A 101 3.65 28.11 -2.66
CA GLY A 101 2.52 27.94 -3.56
C GLY A 101 1.55 26.83 -3.14
N VAL A 102 2.07 25.70 -2.63
CA VAL A 102 1.25 24.60 -2.11
C VAL A 102 0.52 25.04 -0.84
N MET A 103 1.25 25.66 0.10
CA MET A 103 0.67 26.14 1.37
C MET A 103 -0.42 27.21 1.15
N GLY A 104 -0.29 28.03 0.10
CA GLY A 104 -1.28 29.05 -0.25
C GLY A 104 -2.54 28.50 -0.92
N ASN A 105 -2.50 27.30 -1.52
CA ASN A 105 -3.64 26.71 -2.22
C ASN A 105 -4.42 25.72 -1.36
N GLN A 106 -3.72 24.85 -0.62
CA GLN A 106 -4.37 23.83 0.20
C GLN A 106 -3.50 23.48 1.41
N LEU A 107 -4.12 23.55 2.59
CA LEU A 107 -3.54 23.00 3.80
C LEU A 107 -3.61 21.48 3.73
N ASP A 108 -2.45 20.84 3.93
CA ASP A 108 -2.32 19.39 3.90
C ASP A 108 -1.88 18.92 5.29
N ILE A 109 -2.85 18.38 6.03
CA ILE A 109 -2.65 17.89 7.39
C ILE A 109 -1.68 16.71 7.48
N VAL A 110 -1.53 15.95 6.39
CA VAL A 110 -0.53 14.87 6.29
C VAL A 110 0.85 15.50 6.24
N MET A 111 1.04 16.50 5.37
CA MET A 111 2.31 17.19 5.23
C MET A 111 2.69 17.97 6.48
N ASP A 112 1.72 18.61 7.14
CA ASP A 112 1.93 19.27 8.44
C ASP A 112 2.47 18.26 9.47
N SER A 113 1.82 17.10 9.58
CA SER A 113 2.24 16.02 10.49
C SER A 113 3.66 15.52 10.17
N LEU A 114 3.96 15.26 8.91
CA LEU A 114 5.25 14.71 8.48
C LEU A 114 6.39 15.74 8.54
N SER A 115 6.10 17.02 8.34
CA SER A 115 7.09 18.10 8.48
C SER A 115 7.60 18.23 9.92
N VAL A 116 6.79 17.87 10.91
CA VAL A 116 7.12 17.92 12.34
C VAL A 116 7.66 16.57 12.84
N LEU A 117 6.98 15.47 12.50
CA LEU A 117 7.26 14.15 13.05
C LEU A 117 8.25 13.33 12.22
N GLY A 118 8.50 13.74 10.98
CA GLY A 118 9.45 13.12 10.05
C GLY A 118 8.87 11.94 9.27
N LEU A 119 9.26 11.84 8.00
CA LEU A 119 9.04 10.74 7.08
C LEU A 119 10.21 9.75 7.15
N GLY A 120 9.93 8.47 7.40
CA GLY A 120 10.94 7.42 7.39
C GLY A 120 11.23 6.93 5.98
N LEU A 121 12.39 7.26 5.43
CA LEU A 121 12.78 6.89 4.08
C LEU A 121 13.80 5.77 4.11
N VAL A 122 13.56 4.74 3.31
CA VAL A 122 14.54 3.69 3.02
C VAL A 122 15.76 4.30 2.35
N HIS A 123 16.95 3.81 2.68
CA HIS A 123 18.18 4.29 2.06
C HIS A 123 18.11 4.09 0.53
N PRO A 124 18.48 5.06 -0.33
CA PRO A 124 18.31 4.96 -1.79
C PRO A 124 18.95 3.72 -2.43
N ARG A 125 20.02 3.19 -1.82
CA ARG A 125 20.70 1.95 -2.27
C ARG A 125 19.95 0.65 -1.91
N ARG A 126 18.95 0.73 -1.03
CA ARG A 126 18.14 -0.38 -0.51
C ARG A 126 16.67 -0.29 -0.93
N GLU A 127 16.28 0.78 -1.60
CA GLU A 127 14.89 1.04 -2.03
C GLU A 127 14.35 -0.07 -2.94
N LEU A 128 15.14 -0.51 -3.92
CA LEU A 128 14.75 -1.60 -4.81
C LEU A 128 14.54 -2.91 -4.05
N SER A 129 15.47 -3.28 -3.16
CA SER A 129 15.30 -4.48 -2.31
C SER A 129 14.08 -4.41 -1.41
N PHE A 130 13.74 -3.22 -0.90
CA PHE A 130 12.54 -3.01 -0.10
C PHE A 130 11.27 -3.29 -0.91
N TYR A 131 11.14 -2.73 -2.11
CA TYR A 131 9.98 -2.99 -2.97
C TYR A 131 9.95 -4.43 -3.46
N ASP A 132 11.09 -5.02 -3.82
CA ASP A 132 11.17 -6.41 -4.25
C ASP A 132 10.66 -7.34 -3.14
N GLU A 133 11.09 -7.14 -1.89
CA GLU A 133 10.62 -7.94 -0.75
C GLU A 133 9.14 -7.70 -0.45
N LEU A 134 8.69 -6.43 -0.46
CA LEU A 134 7.29 -6.06 -0.21
C LEU A 134 6.35 -6.65 -1.27
N HIS A 135 6.65 -6.43 -2.54
CA HIS A 135 5.82 -6.88 -3.66
C HIS A 135 5.89 -8.40 -3.84
N SER A 136 7.04 -9.04 -3.58
CA SER A 136 7.13 -10.51 -3.57
C SER A 136 6.26 -11.12 -2.48
N TYR A 137 6.24 -10.53 -1.29
CA TYR A 137 5.36 -10.98 -0.21
C TYR A 137 3.87 -10.84 -0.59
N LEU A 138 3.47 -9.69 -1.11
CA LEU A 138 2.09 -9.45 -1.56
C LEU A 138 1.66 -10.39 -2.70
N ALA A 139 2.53 -10.59 -3.68
CA ALA A 139 2.32 -11.54 -4.78
C ALA A 139 2.18 -12.98 -4.24
N SER A 140 3.01 -13.37 -3.25
CA SER A 140 2.90 -14.69 -2.60
C SER A 140 1.56 -14.90 -1.90
N CYS A 141 0.89 -13.81 -1.48
CA CYS A 141 -0.44 -13.81 -0.90
C CYS A 141 -1.58 -13.80 -1.93
N GLY A 142 -1.26 -13.77 -3.23
CA GLY A 142 -2.25 -13.80 -4.31
C GLY A 142 -2.83 -12.43 -4.70
N MET A 143 -2.16 -11.33 -4.33
CA MET A 143 -2.52 -9.98 -4.79
C MET A 143 -2.21 -9.83 -6.28
N ASP A 144 -3.13 -9.18 -7.01
CA ASP A 144 -3.02 -9.01 -8.47
C ASP A 144 -2.37 -7.68 -8.85
N GLY A 145 -2.29 -6.72 -7.93
CA GLY A 145 -1.62 -5.45 -8.15
C GLY A 145 -1.54 -4.57 -6.92
N VAL A 146 -0.85 -3.43 -7.08
CA VAL A 146 -0.66 -2.44 -6.02
C VAL A 146 -1.10 -1.06 -6.49
N LYS A 147 -1.74 -0.29 -5.63
CA LYS A 147 -1.94 1.15 -5.81
C LYS A 147 -0.89 1.87 -4.98
N VAL A 148 -0.01 2.62 -5.65
CA VAL A 148 0.99 3.46 -5.01
C VAL A 148 0.48 4.90 -4.95
N ASP A 149 0.63 5.54 -3.80
CA ASP A 149 0.09 6.87 -3.52
C ASP A 149 1.13 7.78 -2.86
N ALA A 150 0.83 9.06 -2.70
CA ALA A 150 1.72 10.07 -2.09
C ALA A 150 3.11 10.19 -2.76
N GLN A 151 3.18 10.02 -4.10
CA GLN A 151 4.43 10.17 -4.86
C GLN A 151 5.00 11.60 -4.76
N ASN A 152 4.11 12.59 -4.63
CA ASN A 152 4.45 14.00 -4.47
C ASN A 152 5.27 14.29 -3.21
N ILE A 153 5.33 13.38 -2.24
CA ILE A 153 6.12 13.64 -1.05
C ILE A 153 7.62 13.71 -1.36
N ILE A 154 8.10 12.95 -2.36
CA ILE A 154 9.53 12.85 -2.67
C ILE A 154 10.10 14.20 -3.11
N GLU A 155 9.36 14.95 -3.92
CA GLU A 155 9.76 16.27 -4.44
C GLU A 155 9.83 17.35 -3.34
N THR A 156 9.20 17.13 -2.19
CA THR A 156 9.27 18.03 -1.03
C THR A 156 10.48 17.77 -0.12
N LEU A 157 11.24 16.70 -0.38
CA LEU A 157 12.43 16.32 0.39
C LEU A 157 13.65 17.06 -0.16
N ARG A 158 13.84 18.31 0.26
CA ARG A 158 14.91 19.18 -0.23
C ARG A 158 16.35 18.83 0.22
N ARG A 159 16.57 17.70 0.93
CA ARG A 159 17.82 17.50 1.69
C ARG A 159 18.43 16.09 1.70
N PHE A 160 18.21 15.26 0.68
CA PHE A 160 19.18 14.19 0.38
C PHE A 160 20.14 14.73 -0.68
N GLY A 161 21.37 14.98 -0.27
CA GLY A 161 22.31 15.92 -0.89
C GLY A 161 22.60 15.69 -2.38
N HIS A 162 22.86 16.83 -3.05
CA HIS A 162 23.42 17.00 -4.40
C HIS A 162 22.71 16.28 -5.57
N ASN A 163 22.09 17.11 -6.42
CA ASN A 163 21.94 16.97 -7.88
C ASN A 163 21.16 15.78 -8.50
N ASP A 164 20.70 14.77 -7.75
CA ASP A 164 20.10 13.57 -8.37
C ASP A 164 18.58 13.38 -8.14
N ALA A 165 17.84 14.42 -7.73
CA ALA A 165 16.38 14.34 -7.56
C ALA A 165 15.61 14.01 -8.87
N SER A 166 16.24 14.21 -10.03
CA SER A 166 15.73 13.80 -11.35
C SER A 166 15.88 12.30 -11.62
N SER A 167 16.66 11.56 -10.84
CA SER A 167 16.94 10.13 -11.06
C SER A 167 15.96 9.18 -10.36
N ALA A 168 15.32 9.61 -9.27
CA ALA A 168 14.32 8.79 -8.57
C ALA A 168 13.03 8.61 -9.39
N HIS A 169 12.63 9.63 -10.16
CA HIS A 169 11.46 9.54 -11.04
C HIS A 169 11.71 8.65 -12.27
N GLN A 170 12.98 8.52 -12.72
CA GLN A 170 13.37 7.70 -13.87
C GLN A 170 13.66 6.23 -13.53
N ARG A 171 13.57 5.83 -12.26
CA ARG A 171 13.83 4.46 -11.79
C ARG A 171 12.64 3.82 -11.10
N ILE A 172 11.44 4.30 -11.40
CA ILE A 172 10.22 3.51 -11.21
C ILE A 172 10.42 2.19 -12.00
N PRO A 173 10.43 1.01 -11.35
CA PRO A 173 10.56 -0.26 -12.04
C PRO A 173 9.54 -0.35 -13.18
N PRO A 174 9.85 -0.96 -14.34
CA PRO A 174 8.93 -1.07 -15.47
C PRO A 174 7.53 -1.62 -15.12
N LEU A 175 7.41 -2.30 -13.98
CA LEU A 175 6.17 -2.80 -13.36
C LEU A 175 5.14 -1.70 -12.98
N LEU A 176 5.55 -0.45 -12.83
CA LEU A 176 4.67 0.66 -12.43
C LEU A 176 4.20 1.55 -13.59
N ARG A 177 4.60 1.27 -14.83
CA ARG A 177 4.06 1.97 -16.01
C ARG A 177 2.60 1.60 -16.34
N GLY A 178 2.01 0.66 -15.59
CA GLY A 178 0.69 0.09 -15.86
C GLY A 178 -0.49 0.73 -15.13
N LEU A 179 -0.32 1.82 -14.37
CA LEU A 179 -1.42 2.39 -13.58
C LEU A 179 -1.63 3.91 -13.70
N ASP A 180 -1.05 4.54 -14.73
CA ASP A 180 -1.58 5.80 -15.24
C ASP A 180 -2.67 5.47 -16.29
N GLY A 181 -3.92 5.37 -15.83
CA GLY A 181 -5.08 5.25 -16.71
C GLY A 181 -5.39 3.83 -17.17
N ALA A 182 -5.71 2.93 -16.25
CA ALA A 182 -6.53 1.77 -16.59
C ALA A 182 -7.94 2.28 -16.98
N GLN A 183 -8.13 2.59 -18.26
CA GLN A 183 -9.45 2.69 -18.86
C GLN A 183 -10.14 1.35 -18.62
N LEU A 184 -11.14 1.34 -17.73
CA LEU A 184 -12.03 0.20 -17.56
C LEU A 184 -12.53 -0.22 -18.96
N PRO A 185 -12.43 -1.49 -19.37
CA PRO A 185 -13.06 -1.92 -20.59
C PRO A 185 -14.57 -1.67 -20.46
N ALA A 186 -15.10 -0.86 -21.37
CA ALA A 186 -16.53 -0.60 -21.43
C ALA A 186 -17.25 -1.95 -21.51
N THR A 187 -18.22 -2.16 -20.62
CA THR A 187 -19.11 -3.31 -20.66
C THR A 187 -19.98 -3.22 -21.91
N THR A 188 -19.52 -3.75 -23.03
CA THR A 188 -20.40 -4.09 -24.15
C THR A 188 -20.88 -5.52 -23.95
N ASP A 189 -21.95 -5.66 -23.18
CA ASP A 189 -22.82 -6.83 -23.28
C ASP A 189 -24.27 -6.38 -23.02
N ALA A 190 -24.81 -5.67 -24.00
CA ALA A 190 -26.25 -5.53 -24.14
C ALA A 190 -26.74 -6.77 -24.90
N SER A 191 -27.13 -7.81 -24.16
CA SER A 191 -27.87 -8.93 -24.74
C SER A 191 -29.28 -8.46 -25.12
N PRO A 192 -29.81 -8.79 -26.31
CA PRO A 192 -31.07 -8.24 -26.80
C PRO A 192 -32.25 -8.89 -26.08
N ALA A 193 -32.92 -8.12 -25.22
CA ALA A 193 -34.20 -8.51 -24.67
C ALA A 193 -35.26 -8.50 -25.79
N CYS A 194 -35.71 -9.71 -26.11
CA CYS A 194 -36.88 -10.10 -26.89
C CYS A 194 -38.07 -9.13 -26.72
N ALA A 195 -38.48 -8.44 -27.79
CA ALA A 195 -39.84 -7.95 -27.96
C ALA A 195 -40.74 -9.18 -28.19
N THR A 196 -41.94 -9.33 -27.65
CA THR A 196 -43.11 -8.47 -27.93
C THR A 196 -44.26 -8.84 -26.96
N THR A 197 -45.09 -7.85 -26.69
CA THR A 197 -46.27 -7.76 -25.80
C THR A 197 -47.49 -8.62 -26.17
N PRO A 198 -48.48 -8.76 -25.27
CA PRO A 198 -49.56 -9.74 -25.37
C PRO A 198 -50.73 -9.32 -26.27
N THR A 199 -51.45 -10.33 -26.74
CA THR A 199 -52.72 -10.30 -27.49
C THR A 199 -53.82 -9.53 -26.78
N CYS A 200 -54.49 -8.62 -27.50
CA CYS A 200 -55.83 -8.12 -27.16
C CYS A 200 -56.73 -8.24 -28.39
N SER A 201 -57.77 -9.05 -28.26
CA SER A 201 -58.81 -9.32 -29.25
C SER A 201 -59.99 -8.37 -29.06
N THR A 202 -60.44 -7.68 -30.11
CA THR A 202 -61.84 -7.24 -30.24
C THR A 202 -62.21 -7.01 -31.71
N THR A 203 -63.36 -7.57 -32.08
CA THR A 203 -64.18 -7.42 -33.31
C THR A 203 -63.66 -7.99 -34.63
#